data_AF-A0A418D9J1-F1
#
_entry.id   AF-A0A418D9J1-F1
#
_cell.length_a   1.000
_cell.length_b   1.000
_cell.length_c   1.000
_cell.angle_alpha   90.00
_cell.angle_beta   90.00
_cell.angle_gamma   90.00
#
_symmetry.space_group_name_H-M   'P 1'
#
loop_
_entity.id
_entity.type
_entity.pdbx_description
1 polymer ?
#
loop_
_entity_poly.entity_id
_entity_poly.type
_entity_poly.pdbx_seq_one_letter_code
_entity_poly.pdbx_strand_id
1 'polypeptide(L)'
;MDDSVVQAVEAMYASSSTGQTRSAADAFLRSFQTSPNAFAVSHAFLANAPTTARVVQLFAAQTISHLTLTPAQVSQLSSLFSLHHHERDIVRLLGTALVRNMEAGQGLDWLIQGPWDADVRISLLTLAAVESVAYTEAQNVIVYLGSSHAATKDTLLCMAEWVKLLDRDARHPDLVIKNPLTTYAIQVLHRGLDDTSDLFDAAVDLVVEVIRTYNSTLVDLPVIQWLIPQLMQLKPLFTAAAAQAFDLEMATKTGVKIAVGAEKRLTGTLCSFHATRLLQHVLCDDVCTYLGRQLWTTGAAKEATDADDSEIQSLDGSVFVGDDNDDDDDDDEDYVDNDDDE
;
A
#
# COMPACT_ATOMS: atom_id res chain seq x y z
N MET A 1 35.04 -15.84 -24.10
CA MET A 1 33.77 -16.02 -23.36
C MET A 1 32.82 -14.91 -23.76
N ASP A 2 33.29 -13.66 -23.74
CA ASP A 2 32.56 -12.46 -24.14
C ASP A 2 31.96 -12.57 -25.55
N ASP A 3 32.76 -12.91 -26.56
CA ASP A 3 32.28 -13.10 -27.94
C ASP A 3 31.21 -14.20 -28.06
N SER A 4 31.29 -15.25 -27.25
CA SER A 4 30.31 -16.34 -27.23
C SER A 4 28.97 -15.91 -26.64
N VAL A 5 28.99 -15.03 -25.64
CA VAL A 5 27.77 -14.45 -25.06
C VAL A 5 27.12 -13.50 -26.05
N VAL A 6 27.89 -12.64 -26.72
CA VAL A 6 27.38 -11.75 -27.77
C VAL A 6 26.71 -12.56 -28.89
N GLN A 7 27.38 -13.58 -29.41
CA GLN A 7 26.82 -14.44 -30.46
C GLN A 7 25.55 -15.16 -30.02
N ALA A 8 25.50 -15.66 -28.78
CA ALA A 8 24.32 -16.33 -28.26
C ALA A 8 23.13 -15.36 -28.09
N VAL A 9 23.39 -14.14 -27.59
CA VAL A 9 22.36 -13.10 -27.49
C VAL A 9 21.88 -12.71 -28.89
N GLU A 10 22.77 -12.43 -29.84
CA GLU A 10 22.38 -12.08 -31.21
C GLU A 10 21.59 -13.21 -31.89
N ALA A 11 21.98 -14.47 -31.67
CA ALA A 11 21.25 -15.62 -32.21
C ALA A 11 19.82 -15.71 -31.68
N MET A 12 19.53 -15.26 -30.46
CA MET A 12 18.17 -15.21 -29.91
C MET A 12 17.27 -14.24 -30.69
N TYR A 13 17.82 -13.10 -31.11
CA TYR A 13 17.06 -12.01 -31.75
C TYR A 13 17.19 -11.97 -33.27
N ALA A 14 18.11 -12.72 -33.86
CA ALA A 14 18.25 -12.82 -35.31
C ALA A 14 17.05 -13.51 -35.96
N SER A 15 16.52 -12.91 -37.01
CA SER A 15 15.38 -13.43 -37.79
C SER A 15 15.72 -14.72 -38.55
N SER A 16 17.00 -14.93 -38.88
CA SER A 16 17.53 -16.08 -39.60
C SER A 16 17.82 -17.31 -38.72
N SER A 17 17.76 -17.17 -37.39
CA SER A 17 18.07 -18.27 -36.47
C SER A 17 16.99 -19.35 -36.47
N THR A 18 17.42 -20.61 -36.57
CA THR A 18 16.52 -21.77 -36.44
C THR A 18 16.05 -21.94 -34.98
N GLY A 19 14.91 -22.63 -34.79
CA GLY A 19 14.40 -22.93 -33.44
C GLY A 19 15.40 -23.71 -32.58
N GLN A 20 16.19 -24.59 -33.19
CA GLN A 20 17.24 -25.34 -32.50
C GLN A 20 18.41 -24.45 -32.07
N THR A 21 18.81 -23.50 -32.92
CA THR A 21 19.85 -22.51 -32.60
C THR A 21 19.44 -21.61 -31.44
N ARG A 22 18.19 -21.14 -31.42
CA ARG A 22 17.66 -20.32 -30.30
C ARG A 22 17.59 -21.12 -29.00
N SER A 23 17.14 -22.37 -29.05
CA SER A 23 17.09 -23.23 -27.87
C SER A 23 18.48 -23.48 -27.27
N ALA A 24 19.48 -23.75 -28.11
CA ALA A 24 20.86 -23.91 -27.66
C ALA A 24 21.44 -22.62 -27.07
N ALA A 25 21.15 -21.46 -27.69
CA ALA A 25 21.54 -20.16 -27.18
C ALA A 25 20.90 -19.84 -25.82
N ASP A 26 19.60 -20.08 -25.64
CA ASP A 26 18.90 -19.87 -24.36
C ASP A 26 19.50 -20.74 -23.25
N ALA A 27 19.75 -22.03 -23.53
CA ALA A 27 20.38 -22.93 -22.55
C ALA A 27 21.79 -22.46 -22.14
N PHE A 28 22.58 -21.98 -23.11
CA PHE A 28 23.88 -21.39 -22.83
C PHE A 28 23.78 -20.12 -21.99
N LEU A 29 22.89 -19.19 -22.34
CA LEU A 29 22.73 -17.92 -21.63
C LEU A 29 22.24 -18.13 -20.19
N ARG A 30 21.34 -19.09 -19.94
CA ARG A 30 20.93 -19.45 -18.57
C ARG A 30 22.09 -20.00 -17.74
N SER A 31 22.94 -20.84 -18.34
CA SER A 31 24.16 -21.34 -17.68
C SER A 31 25.16 -20.21 -17.41
N PHE A 32 25.28 -19.25 -18.32
CA PHE A 32 26.12 -18.07 -18.13
C PHE A 32 25.61 -17.20 -16.97
N GLN A 33 24.30 -16.97 -16.85
CA GLN A 33 23.70 -16.11 -15.82
C GLN A 33 23.98 -16.59 -14.38
N THR A 34 24.21 -17.88 -14.18
CA THR A 34 24.56 -18.45 -12.86
C THR A 34 26.08 -18.58 -12.66
N SER A 35 26.88 -18.24 -13.68
CA SER A 35 28.33 -18.38 -13.61
C SER A 35 28.98 -17.29 -12.75
N PRO A 36 30.12 -17.57 -12.09
CA PRO A 36 30.86 -16.55 -11.32
C PRO A 36 31.33 -15.35 -12.15
N ASN A 37 31.49 -15.55 -13.47
CA ASN A 37 31.95 -14.52 -14.40
C ASN A 37 30.79 -13.63 -14.91
N ALA A 38 29.53 -13.96 -14.59
CA ALA A 38 28.35 -13.27 -15.10
C ALA A 38 28.41 -11.76 -14.83
N PHE A 39 28.81 -11.37 -13.63
CA PHE A 39 28.95 -9.96 -13.27
C PHE A 39 30.04 -9.28 -14.10
N ALA A 40 31.27 -9.82 -14.12
CA ALA A 40 32.41 -9.17 -14.76
C ALA A 40 32.18 -8.95 -16.26
N VAL A 41 31.64 -9.98 -16.94
CA VAL A 41 31.34 -9.93 -18.38
C VAL A 41 30.17 -8.97 -18.66
N SER A 42 29.10 -9.03 -17.88
CA SER A 42 27.95 -8.12 -18.06
C SER A 42 28.31 -6.66 -17.77
N HIS A 43 29.13 -6.42 -16.75
CA HIS A 43 29.65 -5.08 -16.43
C HIS A 43 30.52 -4.55 -17.57
N ALA A 44 31.39 -5.39 -18.15
CA ALA A 44 32.23 -5.00 -19.30
C ALA A 44 31.38 -4.63 -20.53
N PHE A 45 30.30 -5.36 -20.80
CA PHE A 45 29.37 -5.02 -21.90
C PHE A 45 28.67 -3.68 -21.69
N LEU A 46 28.29 -3.36 -20.45
CA LEU A 46 27.68 -2.07 -20.12
C LEU A 46 28.71 -0.94 -20.17
N ALA A 47 29.90 -1.14 -19.60
CA ALA A 47 30.98 -0.15 -19.65
C ALA A 47 31.43 0.19 -21.09
N ASN A 48 31.31 -0.76 -22.01
CA ASN A 48 31.64 -0.59 -23.44
C ASN A 48 30.41 -0.23 -24.31
N ALA A 49 29.39 0.39 -23.72
CA ALA A 49 28.11 0.74 -24.37
C ALA A 49 28.23 1.32 -25.79
N PRO A 50 29.18 2.21 -26.14
CA PRO A 50 29.27 2.76 -27.49
C PRO A 50 29.52 1.70 -28.58
N THR A 51 30.13 0.58 -28.22
CA THR A 51 30.50 -0.51 -29.15
C THR A 51 29.62 -1.74 -29.04
N THR A 52 28.95 -1.91 -27.91
CA THR A 52 28.13 -3.09 -27.63
C THR A 52 26.70 -2.88 -28.12
N ALA A 53 26.16 -3.84 -28.88
CA ALA A 53 24.79 -3.77 -29.38
C ALA A 53 23.76 -3.63 -28.24
N ARG A 54 22.72 -2.83 -28.45
CA ARG A 54 21.70 -2.50 -27.44
C ARG A 54 21.07 -3.74 -26.78
N VAL A 55 20.82 -4.78 -27.57
CA VAL A 55 20.24 -6.05 -27.08
C VAL A 55 21.17 -6.74 -26.08
N VAL A 56 22.48 -6.70 -26.31
CA VAL A 56 23.50 -7.25 -25.40
C VAL A 56 23.57 -6.43 -24.11
N GLN A 57 23.49 -5.09 -24.22
CA GLN A 57 23.44 -4.22 -23.04
C GLN A 57 22.21 -4.53 -22.16
N LEU A 58 21.03 -4.70 -22.75
CA LEU A 58 19.81 -5.04 -22.01
C LEU A 58 19.93 -6.42 -21.34
N PHE A 59 20.47 -7.42 -22.05
CA PHE A 59 20.75 -8.73 -21.47
C PHE A 59 21.73 -8.64 -20.29
N ALA A 60 22.79 -7.84 -20.42
CA ALA A 60 23.77 -7.62 -19.37
C ALA A 60 23.16 -6.95 -18.13
N ALA A 61 22.39 -5.88 -18.33
CA ALA A 61 21.69 -5.19 -17.24
C ALA A 61 20.67 -6.11 -16.54
N GLN A 62 19.92 -6.89 -17.32
CA GLN A 62 18.99 -7.88 -16.78
C GLN A 62 19.71 -8.95 -15.97
N THR A 63 20.83 -9.47 -16.49
CA THR A 63 21.66 -10.44 -15.79
C THR A 63 22.12 -9.89 -14.44
N ILE A 64 22.69 -8.68 -14.40
CA ILE A 64 23.12 -8.03 -13.16
C ILE A 64 21.96 -7.85 -12.17
N SER A 65 20.75 -7.51 -12.63
CA SER A 65 19.56 -7.33 -11.78
C SER A 65 19.09 -8.58 -11.02
N HIS A 66 19.56 -9.76 -11.43
CA HIS A 66 19.25 -11.04 -10.80
C HIS A 66 20.41 -11.61 -9.98
N LEU A 67 21.58 -10.96 -9.99
CA LEU A 67 22.75 -11.43 -9.24
C LEU A 67 22.72 -10.95 -7.79
N THR A 68 23.19 -11.81 -6.90
CA THR A 68 23.65 -11.41 -5.56
C THR A 68 25.06 -10.84 -5.70
N LEU A 69 25.20 -9.55 -5.43
CA LEU A 69 26.41 -8.78 -5.63
C LEU A 69 27.17 -8.64 -4.31
N THR A 70 28.50 -8.67 -4.41
CA THR A 70 29.37 -8.29 -3.29
C THR A 70 29.40 -6.76 -3.14
N PRO A 71 29.75 -6.21 -1.97
CA PRO A 71 29.86 -4.76 -1.77
C PRO A 71 30.80 -4.07 -2.78
N ALA A 72 31.88 -4.76 -3.19
CA ALA A 72 32.81 -4.28 -4.20
C ALA A 72 32.21 -4.24 -5.62
N GLN A 73 31.20 -5.08 -5.91
CA GLN A 73 30.48 -5.07 -7.18
C GLN A 73 29.35 -4.04 -7.18
N VAL A 74 28.68 -3.87 -6.04
CA VAL A 74 27.67 -2.81 -5.83
C VAL A 74 28.27 -1.44 -6.07
N SER A 75 29.46 -1.16 -5.54
CA SER A 75 30.13 0.14 -5.73
C SER A 75 30.45 0.45 -7.19
N GLN A 76 30.72 -0.57 -8.02
CA GLN A 76 31.00 -0.42 -9.45
C GLN A 76 29.77 0.02 -10.25
N LEU A 77 28.55 -0.30 -9.80
CA LEU A 77 27.32 0.09 -10.49
C LEU A 77 27.16 1.61 -10.60
N SER A 78 27.70 2.38 -9.65
CA SER A 78 27.71 3.85 -9.67
C SER A 78 28.22 4.42 -11.00
N SER A 79 29.27 3.81 -11.55
CA SER A 79 29.87 4.22 -12.83
C SER A 79 28.99 3.88 -14.04
N LEU A 80 28.17 2.84 -13.94
CA LEU A 80 27.24 2.48 -15.00
C LEU A 80 26.03 3.43 -15.03
N PHE A 81 25.60 3.93 -13.87
CA PHE A 81 24.51 4.92 -13.82
C PHE A 81 24.88 6.23 -14.52
N SER A 82 26.10 6.73 -14.33
CA SER A 82 26.56 7.93 -15.03
C SER A 82 26.65 7.71 -16.54
N LEU A 83 27.03 6.50 -16.99
CA LEU A 83 27.10 6.16 -18.41
C LEU A 83 25.70 6.02 -19.04
N HIS A 84 24.78 5.35 -18.36
CA HIS A 84 23.46 4.98 -18.89
C HIS A 84 22.32 5.90 -18.43
N HIS A 85 22.60 7.07 -17.86
CA HIS A 85 21.58 7.94 -17.25
C HIS A 85 20.42 8.32 -18.20
N HIS A 86 20.63 8.35 -19.52
CA HIS A 86 19.57 8.60 -20.51
C HIS A 86 18.72 7.37 -20.86
N GLU A 87 19.13 6.18 -20.43
CA GLU A 87 18.57 4.90 -20.85
C GLU A 87 17.74 4.26 -19.74
N ARG A 88 16.50 4.75 -19.61
CA ARG A 88 15.54 4.39 -18.57
C ARG A 88 15.50 2.89 -18.22
N ASP A 89 15.45 2.01 -19.22
CA ASP A 89 15.36 0.56 -19.00
C ASP A 89 16.59 -0.02 -18.31
N ILE A 90 17.79 0.43 -18.68
CA ILE A 90 19.04 -0.04 -18.08
C ILE A 90 19.18 0.54 -16.67
N VAL A 91 18.90 1.83 -16.50
CA VAL A 91 18.93 2.47 -15.17
C VAL A 91 17.98 1.75 -14.21
N ARG A 92 16.78 1.39 -14.66
CA ARG A 92 15.82 0.63 -13.85
C ARG A 92 16.36 -0.74 -13.45
N LEU A 93 16.93 -1.50 -14.39
CA LEU A 93 17.49 -2.84 -14.11
C LEU A 93 18.70 -2.79 -13.17
N LEU A 94 19.59 -1.81 -13.36
CA LEU A 94 20.73 -1.60 -12.46
C LEU A 94 20.26 -1.13 -11.07
N GLY A 95 19.25 -0.27 -11.01
CA GLY A 95 18.63 0.15 -9.75
C GLY A 95 17.99 -1.02 -9.00
N THR A 96 17.33 -1.94 -9.72
CA THR A 96 16.82 -3.20 -9.14
C THR A 96 17.96 -4.02 -8.51
N ALA A 97 19.11 -4.10 -9.19
CA ALA A 97 20.29 -4.78 -8.66
C ALA A 97 20.79 -4.12 -7.37
N LEU A 98 20.80 -2.78 -7.32
CA LEU A 98 21.17 -2.03 -6.11
C LEU A 98 20.22 -2.34 -4.96
N VAL A 99 18.91 -2.15 -5.16
CA VAL A 99 17.89 -2.34 -4.12
C VAL A 99 17.98 -3.74 -3.51
N ARG A 100 18.12 -4.77 -4.34
CA ARG A 100 18.24 -6.18 -3.91
C ARG A 100 19.48 -6.49 -3.08
N ASN A 101 20.55 -5.72 -3.28
CA ASN A 101 21.83 -5.94 -2.65
C ASN A 101 22.18 -4.82 -1.65
N MET A 102 21.18 -4.03 -1.22
CA MET A 102 21.35 -3.05 -0.16
C MET A 102 21.67 -3.74 1.17
N GLU A 103 22.58 -3.15 1.93
CA GLU A 103 22.91 -3.63 3.27
C GLU A 103 21.76 -3.32 4.26
N ALA A 104 21.57 -4.18 5.25
CA ALA A 104 20.60 -3.96 6.31
C ALA A 104 20.96 -2.68 7.09
N GLY A 105 20.12 -1.64 6.98
CA GLY A 105 20.34 -0.34 7.60
C GLY A 105 20.85 0.75 6.65
N GLN A 106 21.13 0.43 5.38
CA GLN A 106 21.36 1.45 4.37
C GLN A 106 20.04 2.17 4.07
N GLY A 107 20.02 3.49 4.26
CA GLY A 107 18.85 4.33 3.97
C GLY A 107 18.61 4.54 2.47
N LEU A 108 17.47 5.15 2.15
CA LEU A 108 17.02 5.40 0.77
C LEU A 108 17.33 6.81 0.25
N ASP A 109 18.13 7.61 0.96
CA ASP A 109 18.47 8.98 0.57
C ASP A 109 19.03 9.09 -0.85
N TRP A 110 19.89 8.15 -1.24
CA TRP A 110 20.47 8.10 -2.59
C TRP A 110 19.40 7.92 -3.68
N LEU A 111 18.29 7.23 -3.37
CA LEU A 111 17.18 7.01 -4.28
C LEU A 111 16.21 8.19 -4.28
N ILE A 112 15.91 8.74 -3.10
CA ILE A 112 15.01 9.88 -2.93
C ILE A 112 15.61 11.15 -3.55
N GLN A 113 16.87 11.45 -3.24
CA GLN A 113 17.56 12.69 -3.63
C GLN A 113 18.40 12.53 -4.90
N GLY A 114 18.56 11.31 -5.40
CA GLY A 114 19.41 11.06 -6.56
C GLY A 114 18.82 11.58 -7.88
N PRO A 115 19.66 11.76 -8.91
CA PRO A 115 19.32 12.37 -10.19
C PRO A 115 18.57 11.40 -11.12
N TRP A 116 17.51 10.79 -10.63
CA TRP A 116 16.70 9.80 -11.34
C TRP A 116 15.50 10.46 -12.03
N ASP A 117 15.10 9.90 -13.18
CA ASP A 117 13.78 10.16 -13.74
C ASP A 117 12.68 9.79 -12.73
N ALA A 118 11.59 10.56 -12.70
CA ALA A 118 10.51 10.37 -11.74
C ALA A 118 9.94 8.94 -11.79
N ASP A 119 9.64 8.42 -12.97
CA ASP A 119 9.07 7.08 -13.12
C ASP A 119 10.03 5.97 -12.68
N VAL A 120 11.34 6.15 -12.91
CA VAL A 120 12.37 5.20 -12.46
C VAL A 120 12.43 5.22 -10.95
N ARG A 121 12.45 6.41 -10.35
CA ARG A 121 12.46 6.57 -8.89
C ARG A 121 11.25 5.89 -8.26
N ILE A 122 10.04 6.13 -8.79
CA ILE A 122 8.82 5.49 -8.30
C ILE A 122 8.90 3.97 -8.46
N SER A 123 9.35 3.47 -9.61
CA SER A 123 9.51 2.01 -9.83
C SER A 123 10.46 1.36 -8.80
N LEU A 124 11.59 2.01 -8.50
CA LEU A 124 12.58 1.50 -7.56
C LEU A 124 12.12 1.63 -6.10
N LEU A 125 11.42 2.71 -5.74
CA LEU A 125 10.81 2.86 -4.42
C LEU A 125 9.73 1.80 -4.19
N THR A 126 8.90 1.50 -5.19
CA THR A 126 7.92 0.41 -5.10
C THR A 126 8.60 -0.94 -4.94
N LEU A 127 9.67 -1.20 -5.70
CA LEU A 127 10.43 -2.44 -5.54
C LEU A 127 11.02 -2.58 -4.14
N ALA A 128 11.63 -1.52 -3.60
CA ALA A 128 12.18 -1.52 -2.25
C ALA A 128 11.11 -1.85 -1.20
N ALA A 129 9.90 -1.29 -1.35
CA ALA A 129 8.78 -1.63 -0.47
C ALA A 129 8.35 -3.10 -0.62
N VAL A 130 8.17 -3.59 -1.84
CA VAL A 130 7.74 -4.97 -2.10
C VAL A 130 8.74 -6.00 -1.56
N GLU A 131 10.03 -5.73 -1.70
CA GLU A 131 11.10 -6.57 -1.16
C GLU A 131 11.39 -6.28 0.33
N SER A 132 10.64 -5.37 0.97
CA SER A 132 10.79 -4.96 2.37
C SER A 132 12.19 -4.47 2.73
N VAL A 133 12.88 -3.87 1.76
CA VAL A 133 14.20 -3.28 1.90
C VAL A 133 14.06 -1.87 2.49
N ALA A 134 14.88 -1.58 3.50
CA ALA A 134 14.88 -0.28 4.18
C ALA A 134 13.48 0.15 4.70
N TYR A 135 12.69 -0.80 5.23
CA TYR A 135 11.33 -0.54 5.73
C TYR A 135 11.27 0.57 6.80
N THR A 136 12.36 0.78 7.56
CA THR A 136 12.50 1.87 8.53
C THR A 136 12.40 3.26 7.89
N GLU A 137 12.64 3.38 6.59
CA GLU A 137 12.53 4.62 5.81
C GLU A 137 11.09 4.93 5.36
N ALA A 138 10.11 4.11 5.72
CA ALA A 138 8.73 4.25 5.24
C ALA A 138 8.14 5.65 5.47
N GLN A 139 8.39 6.27 6.62
CA GLN A 139 7.94 7.64 6.90
C GLN A 139 8.55 8.65 5.91
N ASN A 140 9.86 8.58 5.70
CA ASN A 140 10.60 9.49 4.83
C ASN A 140 10.11 9.36 3.38
N VAL A 141 9.88 8.13 2.92
CA VAL A 141 9.34 7.89 1.58
C VAL A 141 7.91 8.40 1.45
N ILE A 142 7.04 8.17 2.43
CA ILE A 142 5.64 8.64 2.39
C ILE A 142 5.58 10.18 2.34
N VAL A 143 6.40 10.85 3.14
CA VAL A 143 6.51 12.32 3.13
C VAL A 143 7.03 12.81 1.77
N TYR A 144 8.08 12.16 1.24
CA TYR A 144 8.61 12.48 -0.08
C TYR A 144 7.54 12.33 -1.17
N LEU A 145 6.83 11.21 -1.21
CA LEU A 145 5.77 10.96 -2.18
C LEU A 145 4.66 12.03 -2.08
N GLY A 146 4.27 12.42 -0.86
CA GLY A 146 3.30 13.49 -0.64
C GLY A 146 3.77 14.87 -1.11
N SER A 147 5.07 15.15 -1.04
CA SER A 147 5.66 16.39 -1.56
C SER A 147 5.90 16.39 -3.09
N SER A 148 5.86 15.20 -3.70
CA SER A 148 5.95 15.05 -5.15
C SER A 148 4.66 15.55 -5.80
N HIS A 149 4.79 16.40 -6.81
CA HIS A 149 3.63 17.02 -7.48
C HIS A 149 2.96 16.09 -8.51
N ALA A 150 3.44 14.86 -8.66
CA ALA A 150 2.96 13.90 -9.66
C ALA A 150 2.01 12.87 -9.03
N ALA A 151 0.72 13.19 -8.95
CA ALA A 151 -0.31 12.26 -8.48
C ALA A 151 -0.73 11.29 -9.60
N THR A 152 0.14 10.32 -9.89
CA THR A 152 -0.07 9.28 -10.90
C THR A 152 -0.49 7.95 -10.27
N LYS A 153 -1.02 7.03 -11.10
CA LYS A 153 -1.33 5.64 -10.70
C LYS A 153 -0.17 5.00 -9.94
N ASP A 154 1.02 5.02 -10.53
CA ASP A 154 2.21 4.37 -9.97
C ASP A 154 2.63 4.99 -8.64
N THR A 155 2.42 6.30 -8.47
CA THR A 155 2.72 7.01 -7.22
C THR A 155 1.76 6.60 -6.10
N LEU A 156 0.46 6.43 -6.41
CA LEU A 156 -0.53 5.94 -5.44
C LEU A 156 -0.25 4.50 -5.01
N LEU A 157 0.06 3.62 -5.97
CA LEU A 157 0.44 2.22 -5.69
C LEU A 157 1.74 2.13 -4.88
N CYS A 158 2.73 2.96 -5.21
CA CYS A 158 3.96 3.08 -4.44
C CYS A 158 3.67 3.48 -2.99
N MET A 159 2.85 4.50 -2.80
CA MET A 159 2.44 4.95 -1.47
C MET A 159 1.74 3.84 -0.68
N ALA A 160 0.87 3.04 -1.32
CA ALA A 160 0.19 1.94 -0.66
C ALA A 160 1.19 0.90 -0.11
N GLU A 161 2.17 0.47 -0.93
CA GLU A 161 3.19 -0.48 -0.48
C GLU A 161 4.04 0.06 0.69
N TRP A 162 4.33 1.36 0.72
CA TRP A 162 5.05 1.96 1.85
C TRP A 162 4.20 2.12 3.11
N VAL A 163 2.91 2.47 2.97
CA VAL A 163 1.97 2.52 4.12
C VAL A 163 1.86 1.16 4.77
N LYS A 164 1.79 0.09 3.97
CA LYS A 164 1.75 -1.30 4.43
C LYS A 164 2.94 -1.70 5.31
N LEU A 165 4.11 -1.11 5.07
CA LEU A 165 5.34 -1.38 5.82
C LEU A 165 5.51 -0.56 7.10
N LEU A 166 4.62 0.41 7.38
CA LEU A 166 4.73 1.21 8.58
C LEU A 166 4.58 0.33 9.83
N ASP A 167 5.58 0.33 10.70
CA ASP A 167 5.49 -0.28 12.02
C ASP A 167 4.57 0.52 12.95
N ARG A 168 4.01 -0.12 13.98
CA ARG A 168 3.08 0.53 14.92
C ARG A 168 3.66 1.79 15.55
N ASP A 169 4.93 1.75 15.93
CA ASP A 169 5.61 2.89 16.58
C ASP A 169 5.95 4.02 15.59
N ALA A 170 5.99 3.71 14.29
CA ALA A 170 6.26 4.66 13.23
C ALA A 170 4.98 5.18 12.54
N ARG A 171 3.79 4.73 12.94
CA ARG A 171 2.52 5.23 12.39
C ARG A 171 2.17 6.55 13.07
N HIS A 172 2.22 7.64 12.31
CA HIS A 172 1.76 8.94 12.75
C HIS A 172 0.60 9.42 11.87
N PRO A 173 -0.53 9.91 12.43
CA PRO A 173 -1.70 10.32 11.66
C PRO A 173 -1.40 11.32 10.54
N ASP A 174 -0.45 12.23 10.76
CA ASP A 174 -0.09 13.25 9.76
C ASP A 174 0.50 12.66 8.46
N LEU A 175 1.04 11.44 8.49
CA LEU A 175 1.59 10.77 7.30
C LEU A 175 0.52 10.49 6.24
N VAL A 176 -0.75 10.42 6.64
CA VAL A 176 -1.89 10.15 5.76
C VAL A 176 -2.88 11.31 5.73
N ILE A 177 -3.22 11.92 6.88
CA ILE A 177 -4.24 13.00 6.94
C ILE A 177 -3.76 14.24 6.20
N LYS A 178 -2.51 14.65 6.41
CA LYS A 178 -1.94 15.86 5.79
C LYS A 178 -1.30 15.56 4.43
N ASN A 179 -1.29 14.31 4.01
CA ASN A 179 -0.62 13.90 2.79
C ASN A 179 -1.47 14.25 1.55
N PRO A 180 -0.93 15.05 0.61
CA PRO A 180 -1.65 15.41 -0.60
C PRO A 180 -2.09 14.22 -1.45
N LEU A 181 -1.32 13.12 -1.47
CA LEU A 181 -1.67 11.93 -2.24
C LEU A 181 -2.88 11.18 -1.67
N THR A 182 -2.98 11.06 -0.34
CA THR A 182 -4.16 10.45 0.29
C THR A 182 -5.40 11.30 0.04
N THR A 183 -5.28 12.63 0.16
CA THR A 183 -6.37 13.56 -0.16
C THR A 183 -6.77 13.46 -1.63
N TYR A 184 -5.80 13.38 -2.53
CA TYR A 184 -6.04 13.22 -3.96
C TYR A 184 -6.73 11.89 -4.28
N ALA A 185 -6.31 10.78 -3.67
CA ALA A 185 -6.96 9.48 -3.84
C ALA A 185 -8.44 9.55 -3.44
N ILE A 186 -8.76 10.17 -2.31
CA ILE A 186 -10.15 10.39 -1.89
C ILE A 186 -10.92 11.24 -2.92
N GLN A 187 -10.32 12.31 -3.44
CA GLN A 187 -10.94 13.13 -4.48
C GLN A 187 -11.19 12.35 -5.78
N VAL A 188 -10.27 11.49 -6.19
CA VAL A 188 -10.45 10.59 -7.34
C VAL A 188 -11.66 9.68 -7.12
N LEU A 189 -11.83 9.12 -5.91
CA LEU A 189 -13.01 8.30 -5.58
C LEU A 189 -14.31 9.10 -5.65
N HIS A 190 -14.32 10.36 -5.21
CA HIS A 190 -15.51 11.22 -5.22
C HIS A 190 -15.90 11.72 -6.61
N ARG A 191 -14.94 11.89 -7.53
CA ARG A 191 -15.22 12.34 -8.91
C ARG A 191 -15.99 11.29 -9.71
N GLY A 192 -15.98 10.02 -9.27
CA GLY A 192 -16.61 8.93 -9.98
C GLY A 192 -15.79 8.46 -11.18
N LEU A 193 -16.16 7.29 -11.71
CA LEU A 193 -15.41 6.62 -12.76
C LEU A 193 -15.49 7.36 -14.10
N ASP A 194 -14.32 7.71 -14.64
CA ASP A 194 -14.09 7.58 -16.09
C ASP A 194 -13.45 6.20 -16.31
N ASP A 195 -14.16 5.30 -17.02
CA ASP A 195 -13.84 3.87 -17.31
C ASP A 195 -12.44 3.60 -17.91
N THR A 196 -11.64 4.64 -18.13
CA THR A 196 -10.32 4.58 -18.75
C THR A 196 -9.17 4.83 -17.79
N SER A 197 -9.45 5.17 -16.52
CA SER A 197 -8.40 5.52 -15.57
C SER A 197 -8.07 4.35 -14.63
N ASP A 198 -6.92 3.73 -14.87
CA ASP A 198 -6.23 2.88 -13.89
C ASP A 198 -5.98 3.60 -12.54
N LEU A 199 -6.16 4.92 -12.52
CA LEU A 199 -6.01 5.79 -11.37
C LEU A 199 -7.06 5.54 -10.29
N PHE A 200 -8.30 5.18 -10.67
CA PHE A 200 -9.36 4.88 -9.70
C PHE A 200 -9.01 3.63 -8.88
N ASP A 201 -8.61 2.54 -9.54
CA ASP A 201 -8.18 1.32 -8.86
C ASP A 201 -6.99 1.58 -7.92
N ALA A 202 -5.99 2.33 -8.39
CA ALA A 202 -4.85 2.70 -7.55
C ALA A 202 -5.23 3.58 -6.33
N ALA A 203 -6.23 4.45 -6.48
CA ALA A 203 -6.78 5.23 -5.36
C ALA A 203 -7.52 4.34 -4.36
N VAL A 204 -8.29 3.35 -4.84
CA VAL A 204 -8.92 2.35 -3.97
C VAL A 204 -7.87 1.56 -3.20
N ASP A 205 -6.81 1.08 -3.87
CA ASP A 205 -5.74 0.31 -3.26
C ASP A 205 -5.06 1.09 -2.13
N LEU A 206 -4.72 2.36 -2.36
CA LEU A 206 -4.16 3.21 -1.32
C LEU A 206 -5.13 3.42 -0.14
N VAL A 207 -6.40 3.73 -0.40
CA VAL A 207 -7.37 3.98 0.69
C VAL A 207 -7.64 2.72 1.50
N VAL A 208 -7.80 1.56 0.85
CA VAL A 208 -7.96 0.26 1.53
C VAL A 208 -6.73 -0.05 2.38
N GLU A 209 -5.54 0.27 1.87
CA GLU A 209 -4.29 0.06 2.58
C GLU A 209 -4.17 0.95 3.83
N VAL A 210 -4.59 2.21 3.73
CA VAL A 210 -4.71 3.10 4.89
C VAL A 210 -5.68 2.53 5.92
N ILE A 211 -6.87 2.06 5.52
CA ILE A 211 -7.84 1.43 6.45
C ILE A 211 -7.22 0.21 7.14
N ARG A 212 -6.52 -0.63 6.38
CA ARG A 212 -5.91 -1.86 6.89
C ARG A 212 -4.79 -1.57 7.89
N THR A 213 -4.00 -0.53 7.61
CA THR A 213 -2.85 -0.14 8.44
C THR A 213 -3.27 0.66 9.67
N TYR A 214 -4.24 1.56 9.55
CA TYR A 214 -4.75 2.41 10.64
C TYR A 214 -6.08 1.87 11.19
N ASN A 215 -6.03 0.70 11.81
CA ASN A 215 -7.21 -0.03 12.28
C ASN A 215 -7.41 -0.01 13.80
N SER A 216 -6.46 0.53 14.57
CA SER A 216 -6.55 0.58 16.02
C SER A 216 -7.35 1.79 16.48
N THR A 217 -8.48 1.56 17.13
CA THR A 217 -9.36 2.61 17.67
C THR A 217 -8.78 3.34 18.87
N LEU A 218 -7.73 2.79 19.48
CA LEU A 218 -7.02 3.41 20.61
C LEU A 218 -5.91 4.34 20.16
N VAL A 219 -5.19 3.97 19.09
CA VAL A 219 -3.97 4.67 18.64
C VAL A 219 -4.21 5.46 17.35
N ASP A 220 -4.95 4.88 16.40
CA ASP A 220 -5.17 5.43 15.06
C ASP A 220 -6.47 6.23 14.96
N LEU A 221 -7.09 6.56 16.10
CA LEU A 221 -8.37 7.24 16.19
C LEU A 221 -8.47 8.51 15.32
N PRO A 222 -7.44 9.39 15.25
CA PRO A 222 -7.52 10.57 14.42
C PRO A 222 -7.67 10.26 12.93
N VAL A 223 -7.01 9.21 12.43
CA VAL A 223 -7.11 8.79 11.03
C VAL A 223 -8.50 8.21 10.75
N ILE A 224 -9.01 7.39 11.67
CA ILE A 224 -10.34 6.79 11.58
C ILE A 224 -11.43 7.88 11.54
N GLN A 225 -11.37 8.84 12.46
CA GLN A 225 -12.33 9.95 12.55
C GLN A 225 -12.30 10.84 11.30
N TRP A 226 -11.11 11.05 10.72
CA TRP A 226 -10.96 11.80 9.48
C TRP A 226 -11.48 11.02 8.26
N LEU A 227 -11.24 9.71 8.20
CA LEU A 227 -11.55 8.90 7.02
C LEU A 227 -13.02 8.52 6.91
N ILE A 228 -13.70 8.21 8.03
CA ILE A 228 -15.11 7.77 8.02
C ILE A 228 -16.04 8.75 7.28
N PRO A 229 -16.04 10.07 7.56
CA PRO A 229 -16.94 11.01 6.87
C PRO A 229 -16.71 11.06 5.36
N GLN A 230 -15.46 10.87 4.91
CA GLN A 230 -15.11 10.86 3.49
C GLN A 230 -15.67 9.60 2.81
N LEU A 231 -15.54 8.44 3.45
CA LEU A 231 -16.07 7.18 2.91
C LEU A 231 -17.61 7.16 2.88
N MET A 232 -18.26 7.77 3.87
CA MET A 232 -19.73 7.86 3.90
C MET A 232 -20.30 8.68 2.74
N GLN A 233 -19.57 9.68 2.25
CA GLN A 233 -19.97 10.49 1.10
C GLN A 233 -19.92 9.71 -0.23
N LEU A 234 -19.21 8.59 -0.28
CA LEU A 234 -19.16 7.73 -1.47
C LEU A 234 -20.42 6.84 -1.60
N LYS A 235 -21.18 6.62 -0.51
CA LYS A 235 -22.41 5.80 -0.52
C LYS A 235 -23.36 6.11 -1.68
N PRO A 236 -23.79 7.37 -1.92
CA PRO A 236 -24.69 7.69 -3.03
C PRO A 236 -24.12 7.36 -4.41
N LEU A 237 -22.80 7.56 -4.61
CA LEU A 237 -22.12 7.22 -5.87
C LEU A 237 -22.15 5.71 -6.11
N PHE A 238 -21.89 4.92 -5.07
CA PHE A 238 -21.97 3.46 -5.14
C PHE A 238 -23.40 2.96 -5.38
N THR A 239 -24.40 3.52 -4.69
CA THR A 239 -25.80 3.15 -4.91
C THR A 239 -26.24 3.46 -6.34
N ALA A 240 -25.83 4.61 -6.89
CA ALA A 240 -26.11 4.97 -8.27
C ALA A 240 -25.42 4.03 -9.28
N ALA A 241 -24.15 3.70 -9.07
CA ALA A 241 -23.41 2.77 -9.93
C ALA A 241 -23.99 1.34 -9.88
N ALA A 242 -24.37 0.86 -8.70
CA ALA A 242 -25.01 -0.44 -8.53
C ALA A 242 -26.38 -0.52 -9.22
N ALA A 243 -27.19 0.54 -9.14
CA ALA A 243 -28.46 0.62 -9.85
C ALA A 243 -28.27 0.61 -11.38
N GLN A 244 -27.32 1.38 -11.90
CA GLN A 244 -27.00 1.39 -13.34
C GLN A 244 -26.55 0.01 -13.85
N ALA A 245 -25.77 -0.72 -13.05
CA ALA A 245 -25.32 -2.07 -13.40
C ALA A 245 -26.49 -3.07 -13.46
N PHE A 246 -27.39 -3.00 -12.50
CA PHE A 246 -28.58 -3.84 -12.43
C PHE A 246 -29.55 -3.57 -13.60
N ASP A 247 -29.76 -2.29 -13.93
CA ASP A 247 -30.59 -1.88 -15.07
C ASP A 247 -29.99 -2.39 -16.40
N LEU A 248 -28.66 -2.37 -16.53
CA LEU A 248 -27.97 -2.90 -17.71
C LEU A 248 -28.05 -4.43 -17.81
N GLU A 249 -27.91 -5.15 -16.70
CA GLU A 249 -28.06 -6.61 -16.66
C GLU A 249 -29.48 -7.05 -17.04
N MET A 250 -30.49 -6.29 -16.62
CA MET A 250 -31.88 -6.50 -17.04
C MET A 250 -32.08 -6.18 -18.54
N ALA A 251 -31.40 -5.17 -19.07
CA ALA A 251 -31.44 -4.81 -20.49
C ALA A 251 -30.71 -5.84 -21.39
N THR A 252 -29.61 -6.44 -20.94
CA THR A 252 -28.89 -7.47 -21.72
C THR A 252 -29.58 -8.84 -21.67
N LYS A 253 -30.24 -9.20 -20.56
CA LYS A 253 -31.07 -10.42 -20.47
C LYS A 253 -32.32 -10.36 -21.36
N THR A 254 -32.84 -9.18 -21.67
CA THR A 254 -33.98 -8.99 -22.58
C THR A 254 -33.58 -8.72 -24.04
N GLY A 255 -32.31 -8.38 -24.31
CA GLY A 255 -31.78 -8.05 -25.63
C GLY A 255 -30.74 -9.04 -26.16
N VAL A 256 -31.19 -10.09 -26.83
CA VAL A 256 -30.32 -11.06 -27.52
C VAL A 256 -29.46 -10.36 -28.60
N LYS A 257 -28.13 -10.55 -28.52
CA LYS A 257 -27.09 -10.49 -29.59
C LYS A 257 -26.28 -9.22 -29.92
N ILE A 258 -26.33 -8.11 -29.16
CA ILE A 258 -25.39 -6.98 -29.42
C ILE A 258 -24.33 -6.76 -28.30
N ALA A 259 -24.46 -7.37 -27.13
CA ALA A 259 -23.72 -6.93 -25.95
C ALA A 259 -22.46 -7.71 -25.53
N VAL A 260 -21.91 -8.62 -26.33
CA VAL A 260 -20.73 -9.43 -25.89
C VAL A 260 -19.45 -8.57 -25.69
N GLY A 261 -19.39 -7.37 -26.29
CA GLY A 261 -18.31 -6.40 -26.05
C GLY A 261 -18.58 -5.40 -24.92
N ALA A 262 -19.85 -5.14 -24.57
CA ALA A 262 -20.25 -4.20 -23.53
C ALA A 262 -20.32 -4.88 -22.15
N GLU A 263 -20.72 -6.15 -22.10
CA GLU A 263 -20.82 -6.94 -20.87
C GLU A 263 -19.45 -7.12 -20.20
N LYS A 264 -18.38 -7.42 -20.97
CA LYS A 264 -16.99 -7.45 -20.47
C LYS A 264 -16.45 -6.07 -20.06
N ARG A 265 -16.99 -4.99 -20.64
CA ARG A 265 -16.58 -3.60 -20.36
C ARG A 265 -17.24 -2.98 -19.13
N LEU A 266 -18.27 -3.62 -18.56
CA LEU A 266 -19.03 -3.10 -17.42
C LEU A 266 -18.99 -4.04 -16.20
N THR A 267 -18.92 -5.35 -16.41
CA THR A 267 -18.61 -6.28 -15.32
C THR A 267 -17.16 -6.15 -14.84
N GLY A 268 -16.22 -5.74 -15.70
CA GLY A 268 -14.85 -5.42 -15.28
C GLY A 268 -14.74 -4.19 -14.36
N THR A 269 -15.68 -3.26 -14.48
CA THR A 269 -15.60 -1.91 -13.89
C THR A 269 -16.22 -1.80 -12.50
N LEU A 270 -17.21 -2.65 -12.18
CA LEU A 270 -17.79 -2.80 -10.84
C LEU A 270 -17.26 -4.02 -10.08
N CYS A 271 -16.67 -4.99 -10.78
CA CYS A 271 -15.98 -6.15 -10.18
C CYS A 271 -14.46 -6.05 -10.25
N SER A 272 -13.88 -4.83 -10.19
CA SER A 272 -12.53 -4.73 -9.65
C SER A 272 -12.60 -5.32 -8.24
N PHE A 273 -11.89 -6.43 -8.00
CA PHE A 273 -11.82 -7.09 -6.69
C PHE A 273 -11.59 -6.08 -5.56
N HIS A 274 -10.84 -5.01 -5.85
CA HIS A 274 -10.52 -3.92 -4.95
C HIS A 274 -11.71 -3.00 -4.66
N ALA A 275 -12.52 -2.65 -5.66
CA ALA A 275 -13.78 -1.90 -5.47
C ALA A 275 -14.80 -2.71 -4.67
N THR A 276 -14.93 -4.02 -4.94
CA THR A 276 -15.77 -4.93 -4.14
C THR A 276 -15.27 -5.07 -2.69
N ARG A 277 -13.95 -5.05 -2.48
CA ARG A 277 -13.33 -5.07 -1.14
C ARG A 277 -13.56 -3.77 -0.38
N LEU A 278 -13.45 -2.61 -1.04
CA LEU A 278 -13.81 -1.33 -0.46
C LEU A 278 -15.32 -1.28 -0.15
N LEU A 279 -16.18 -1.81 -1.02
CA LEU A 279 -17.61 -1.99 -0.76
C LEU A 279 -17.85 -2.90 0.44
N GLN A 280 -17.12 -4.01 0.58
CA GLN A 280 -17.21 -4.86 1.78
C GLN A 280 -16.80 -4.08 3.04
N HIS A 281 -15.74 -3.27 2.98
CA HIS A 281 -15.34 -2.43 4.10
C HIS A 281 -16.32 -1.28 4.40
N VAL A 282 -16.95 -0.68 3.39
CA VAL A 282 -17.84 0.49 3.55
C VAL A 282 -19.30 0.09 3.82
N LEU A 283 -19.76 -1.04 3.25
CA LEU A 283 -21.14 -1.53 3.32
C LEU A 283 -21.35 -2.72 4.25
N CYS A 284 -20.34 -3.56 4.54
CA CYS A 284 -20.51 -4.44 5.68
C CYS A 284 -20.51 -3.54 6.92
N ASP A 285 -21.55 -3.69 7.72
CA ASP A 285 -21.65 -3.12 9.05
C ASP A 285 -20.39 -3.39 9.90
N ASP A 286 -19.46 -4.26 9.51
CA ASP A 286 -18.23 -4.53 10.24
C ASP A 286 -17.31 -3.31 10.42
N VAL A 287 -17.00 -2.45 9.45
CA VAL A 287 -16.08 -1.32 9.74
C VAL A 287 -16.77 -0.23 10.55
N CYS A 288 -18.00 0.14 10.21
CA CYS A 288 -18.75 1.15 10.93
C CYS A 288 -19.23 0.66 12.31
N THR A 289 -19.51 -0.63 12.49
CA THR A 289 -19.98 -1.20 13.76
C THR A 289 -18.83 -1.77 14.59
N TYR A 290 -17.67 -2.14 14.01
CA TYR A 290 -16.44 -2.44 14.78
C TYR A 290 -15.80 -1.15 15.27
N LEU A 291 -15.54 -0.18 14.38
CA LEU A 291 -14.95 1.11 14.77
C LEU A 291 -15.95 1.94 15.58
N GLY A 292 -17.24 1.91 15.23
CA GLY A 292 -18.31 2.58 15.99
C GLY A 292 -18.58 1.96 17.37
N ARG A 293 -18.58 0.63 17.52
CA ARG A 293 -18.65 0.01 18.87
C ARG A 293 -17.44 0.36 19.72
N GLN A 294 -16.24 0.33 19.14
CA GLN A 294 -14.99 0.68 19.83
C GLN A 294 -14.92 2.16 20.24
N LEU A 295 -15.37 3.07 19.37
CA LEU A 295 -15.52 4.51 19.67
C LEU A 295 -16.56 4.75 20.78
N TRP A 296 -17.67 4.00 20.79
CA TRP A 296 -18.68 4.11 21.86
C TRP A 296 -18.13 3.59 23.20
N THR A 297 -17.42 2.46 23.20
CA THR A 297 -16.83 1.91 24.44
C THR A 297 -15.69 2.76 25.00
N THR A 298 -14.93 3.46 24.15
CA THR A 298 -13.83 4.35 24.59
C THR A 298 -14.31 5.76 24.95
N GLY A 299 -15.32 6.28 24.25
CA GLY A 299 -16.00 7.55 24.58
C GLY A 299 -16.76 7.48 25.90
N ALA A 300 -17.49 6.38 26.15
CA ALA A 300 -18.19 6.17 27.41
C ALA A 300 -17.23 5.95 28.60
N ALA A 301 -16.06 5.33 28.36
CA ALA A 301 -15.04 5.18 29.41
C ALA A 301 -14.38 6.51 29.79
N LYS A 302 -14.25 7.46 28.84
CA LYS A 302 -13.65 8.77 29.09
C LYS A 302 -14.62 9.74 29.77
N GLU A 303 -15.91 9.70 29.41
CA GLU A 303 -16.95 10.45 30.12
C GLU A 303 -17.18 9.93 31.55
N ALA A 304 -17.00 8.62 31.80
CA ALA A 304 -17.11 8.07 33.15
C ALA A 304 -15.93 8.45 34.08
N THR A 305 -14.72 8.67 33.54
CA THR A 305 -13.57 9.11 34.35
C THR A 305 -13.48 10.63 34.52
N ASP A 306 -13.99 11.42 33.57
CA ASP A 306 -13.97 12.89 33.67
C ASP A 306 -15.17 13.45 34.48
N ALA A 307 -16.21 12.64 34.73
CA ALA A 307 -17.38 13.03 35.53
C ALA A 307 -17.24 12.80 37.05
N ASP A 308 -16.27 12.00 37.50
CA ASP A 308 -16.14 11.61 38.92
C ASP A 308 -15.20 12.54 39.74
N ASP A 309 -14.46 13.44 39.09
CA ASP A 309 -13.48 14.32 39.75
C ASP A 309 -13.96 15.77 39.96
N SER A 310 -15.21 16.12 39.63
CA SER A 310 -15.70 17.52 39.70
C SER A 310 -16.85 17.83 40.67
N GLU A 311 -17.32 16.90 41.51
CA GLU A 311 -18.52 17.20 42.34
C GLU A 311 -18.48 16.69 43.78
N ILE A 312 -17.44 17.02 44.55
CA ILE A 312 -17.58 17.12 46.01
C ILE A 312 -16.85 18.35 46.52
N GLN A 313 -17.58 19.47 46.66
CA GLN A 313 -17.30 20.47 47.69
C GLN A 313 -18.54 21.31 48.02
N SER A 314 -19.08 21.00 49.20
CA SER A 314 -19.84 21.84 50.13
C SER A 314 -21.03 22.65 49.60
N LEU A 315 -22.20 22.41 50.19
CA LEU A 315 -22.94 23.47 50.88
C LEU A 315 -23.99 22.86 51.82
N ASP A 316 -23.61 22.91 53.09
CA ASP A 316 -24.45 22.85 54.28
C ASP A 316 -25.52 23.96 54.21
N GLY A 317 -26.78 23.65 54.58
CA GLY A 317 -27.80 24.70 54.70
C GLY A 317 -29.27 24.30 54.58
N SER A 318 -29.91 24.21 55.75
CA SER A 318 -31.33 24.46 56.04
C SER A 318 -32.41 23.43 55.68
N VAL A 319 -32.82 22.70 56.72
CA VAL A 319 -34.16 22.80 57.36
C VAL A 319 -35.37 22.88 56.44
N PHE A 320 -36.15 21.79 56.40
CA PHE A 320 -37.61 21.86 56.46
C PHE A 320 -38.18 20.67 57.26
N VAL A 321 -39.17 20.98 58.09
CA VAL A 321 -39.82 20.14 59.11
C VAL A 321 -41.23 19.76 58.64
N GLY A 322 -41.69 18.58 59.07
CA GLY A 322 -43.10 18.14 59.10
C GLY A 322 -43.50 17.25 57.91
N ASP A 323 -44.30 16.20 58.05
CA ASP A 323 -45.08 15.69 59.18
C ASP A 323 -45.62 14.29 58.76
N ASP A 324 -45.80 13.42 59.75
CA ASP A 324 -46.91 12.46 59.94
C ASP A 324 -47.22 11.33 58.93
N ASN A 325 -47.00 10.09 59.42
CA ASN A 325 -47.99 9.00 59.67
C ASN A 325 -47.30 7.63 59.51
N ASP A 326 -47.05 6.90 60.60
CA ASP A 326 -47.99 5.98 61.32
C ASP A 326 -48.01 4.61 60.61
N ASP A 327 -47.31 3.60 61.12
CA ASP A 327 -47.85 2.48 61.94
C ASP A 327 -47.46 1.19 61.14
N ASP A 328 -47.11 0.03 61.67
CA ASP A 328 -47.10 -0.57 63.00
C ASP A 328 -46.33 -1.92 62.88
N ASP A 329 -45.91 -2.42 64.04
CA ASP A 329 -45.72 -3.83 64.43
C ASP A 329 -44.55 -4.67 63.88
N ASP A 330 -43.54 -4.80 64.77
CA ASP A 330 -43.16 -6.03 65.49
C ASP A 330 -43.24 -7.37 64.73
N ASP A 331 -42.08 -8.03 64.62
CA ASP A 331 -41.93 -9.37 65.20
C ASP A 331 -40.43 -9.71 65.34
N ASP A 332 -40.05 -9.94 66.60
CA ASP A 332 -38.83 -10.57 67.05
C ASP A 332 -38.62 -11.95 66.39
N GLU A 333 -37.39 -12.34 66.08
CA GLU A 333 -36.81 -13.63 66.51
C GLU A 333 -35.28 -13.58 66.45
N ASP A 334 -34.67 -13.64 67.64
CA ASP A 334 -33.29 -14.04 67.89
C ASP A 334 -33.02 -15.46 67.31
N TYR A 335 -31.76 -15.74 66.92
CA TYR A 335 -30.92 -16.81 67.48
C TYR A 335 -29.69 -17.12 66.60
N VAL A 336 -28.53 -16.71 67.12
CA VAL A 336 -27.29 -17.50 67.36
C VAL A 336 -26.51 -18.15 66.20
N ASP A 337 -25.28 -17.65 66.07
CA ASP A 337 -23.98 -18.30 65.85
C ASP A 337 -23.89 -19.75 65.36
N ASN A 338 -23.02 -19.94 64.36
CA ASN A 338 -21.91 -20.90 64.44
C ASN A 338 -20.83 -20.50 63.41
N ASP A 339 -19.75 -19.92 63.93
CA ASP A 339 -18.36 -20.38 63.85
C ASP A 339 -17.89 -21.32 62.71
N ASP A 340 -16.62 -21.08 62.37
CA ASP A 340 -15.62 -22.02 61.81
C ASP A 340 -15.79 -22.42 60.32
N ASP A 341 -14.77 -22.43 59.45
CA ASP A 341 -13.31 -22.58 59.63
C ASP A 341 -12.50 -21.93 58.47
N GLU A 342 -11.20 -21.75 58.76
CA GLU A 342 -10.00 -21.36 57.95
C GLU A 342 -10.01 -21.40 56.42
#